data_AF-A0A6N6T7K4-F1
#
_entry.id   AF-A0A6N6T7K4-F1
#
_cell.length_a   1.000
_cell.length_b   1.000
_cell.length_c   1.000
_cell.angle_alpha   90.00
_cell.angle_beta   90.00
_cell.angle_gamma   90.00
#
_symmetry.space_group_name_H-M   'P 1'
#
loop_
_entity.id
_entity.type
_entity.pdbx_description
1 polymer ?
#
loop_
_entity_poly.entity_id
_entity_poly.type
_entity_poly.pdbx_seq_one_letter_code
_entity_poly.pdbx_strand_id
1 'polypeptide(L)'
;MQEHSFLIEMQSLQKALHVKNETDQAHLISQYIESAITEWQRIGTPVHYLDSLVEIPNKKQADIYRAASLRYKQREPKSNPYL
;
A
#
# COMPACT_ATOMS: atom_id res chain seq x y z
N MET A 1 -17.68 37.15 -13.80
CA MET A 1 -18.30 35.81 -13.84
C MET A 1 -17.32 34.71 -14.29
N GLN A 2 -16.43 34.94 -15.26
CA GLN A 2 -15.49 33.90 -15.73
C GLN A 2 -14.45 33.42 -14.68
N GLU A 3 -13.94 34.30 -13.82
CA GLU A 3 -12.91 33.93 -12.83
C GLU A 3 -13.42 33.00 -11.73
N HIS A 4 -14.68 33.18 -11.29
CA HIS A 4 -15.29 32.33 -10.28
C HIS A 4 -15.59 30.92 -10.84
N SER A 5 -15.96 30.80 -12.11
CA SER A 5 -16.14 29.50 -12.77
C SER A 5 -14.81 28.76 -12.95
N PHE A 6 -13.74 29.48 -13.30
CA PHE A 6 -12.39 28.90 -13.41
C PHE A 6 -11.84 28.38 -12.07
N LEU A 7 -12.07 29.10 -10.97
CA LEU A 7 -11.66 28.65 -9.64
C LEU A 7 -12.40 27.38 -9.19
N ILE A 8 -13.70 27.26 -9.49
CA ILE A 8 -14.48 26.05 -9.21
C ILE A 8 -13.92 24.86 -10.02
N GLU A 9 -13.59 25.09 -11.29
CA GLU A 9 -13.03 24.06 -12.17
C GLU A 9 -11.62 23.62 -11.71
N MET A 10 -10.75 24.56 -11.31
CA MET A 10 -9.44 24.24 -10.73
C MET A 10 -9.57 23.42 -9.44
N GLN A 11 -10.47 23.79 -8.53
CA GLN A 11 -10.70 23.07 -7.28
C GLN A 11 -11.25 21.65 -7.52
N SER A 12 -12.15 21.49 -8.48
CA SER A 12 -12.70 20.18 -8.82
C SER A 12 -11.63 19.26 -9.43
N LEU A 13 -10.75 19.80 -10.30
CA LEU A 13 -9.60 19.08 -10.86
C LEU A 13 -8.59 18.65 -9.79
N GLN A 14 -8.26 19.55 -8.85
CA GLN A 14 -7.38 19.23 -7.73
C GLN A 14 -7.96 18.11 -6.86
N LYS A 15 -9.27 18.17 -6.57
CA LYS A 15 -9.96 17.13 -5.82
C LYS A 15 -9.95 15.79 -6.56
N ALA A 16 -10.22 15.79 -7.86
CA ALA A 16 -10.19 14.57 -8.67
C ALA A 16 -8.80 13.94 -8.73
N LEU A 17 -7.75 14.76 -8.89
CA LEU A 17 -6.35 14.29 -8.87
C LEU A 17 -5.97 13.68 -7.51
N HIS A 18 -6.38 14.31 -6.42
CA HIS A 18 -6.12 13.81 -5.07
C HIS A 18 -6.77 12.44 -4.85
N VAL A 19 -8.07 12.32 -5.14
CA VAL A 19 -8.81 11.06 -5.01
C VAL A 19 -8.19 9.95 -5.88
N LYS A 20 -7.77 10.29 -7.11
CA LYS A 20 -7.10 9.33 -7.98
C LYS A 20 -5.77 8.85 -7.38
N ASN A 21 -4.94 9.76 -6.90
CA ASN A 21 -3.66 9.41 -6.30
C ASN A 21 -3.84 8.52 -5.05
N GLU A 22 -4.79 8.83 -4.18
CA GLU A 22 -5.11 7.98 -3.02
C GLU A 22 -5.58 6.59 -3.44
N THR A 23 -6.42 6.50 -4.47
CA THR A 23 -6.91 5.24 -5.02
C THR A 23 -5.76 4.41 -5.61
N ASP A 24 -4.88 5.05 -6.39
CA ASP A 24 -3.73 4.39 -7.02
C ASP A 24 -2.75 3.87 -5.95
N GLN A 25 -2.49 4.66 -4.89
CA GLN A 25 -1.68 4.24 -3.75
C GLN A 25 -2.30 3.06 -2.99
N ALA A 26 -3.61 3.10 -2.74
CA ALA A 26 -4.31 2.01 -2.07
C ALA A 26 -4.26 0.72 -2.89
N HIS A 27 -4.41 0.82 -4.22
CA HIS A 27 -4.30 -0.31 -5.13
C HIS A 27 -2.89 -0.91 -5.10
N LEU A 28 -1.86 -0.06 -5.17
CA LEU A 28 -0.46 -0.49 -5.12
C LEU A 28 -0.12 -1.22 -3.81
N ILE A 29 -0.56 -0.68 -2.66
CA ILE A 29 -0.38 -1.34 -1.36
C ILE A 29 -1.08 -2.69 -1.34
N SER A 30 -2.29 -2.79 -1.91
CA SER A 30 -2.99 -4.07 -2.00
C SER A 30 -2.20 -5.09 -2.82
N GLN A 31 -1.59 -4.69 -3.95
CA GLN A 31 -0.75 -5.57 -4.76
C GLN A 31 0.46 -6.08 -3.97
N TYR A 32 1.14 -5.21 -3.22
CA TYR A 32 2.26 -5.62 -2.37
C TYR A 32 1.84 -6.64 -1.31
N ILE A 33 0.66 -6.47 -0.71
CA ILE A 33 0.12 -7.44 0.25
C ILE A 33 -0.14 -8.79 -0.42
N GLU A 34 -0.76 -8.83 -1.60
CA GLU A 34 -1.05 -10.08 -2.30
C GLU A 34 0.23 -10.80 -2.77
N SER A 35 1.23 -10.05 -3.24
CA SER A 35 2.56 -10.62 -3.56
C SER A 35 3.26 -11.17 -2.33
N ALA A 36 3.20 -10.46 -1.19
CA ALA A 36 3.74 -10.97 0.08
C ALA A 36 3.02 -12.26 0.53
N ILE A 37 1.69 -12.33 0.40
CA ILE A 37 0.93 -13.56 0.71
C ILE A 37 1.36 -14.71 -0.20
N THR A 38 1.50 -14.45 -1.50
CA THR A 38 1.95 -15.45 -2.49
C THR A 38 3.32 -16.01 -2.12
N GLU A 39 4.27 -15.14 -1.76
CA GLU A 39 5.60 -15.57 -1.33
C GLU A 39 5.53 -16.36 -0.01
N TRP A 40 4.67 -15.94 0.91
CA TRP A 40 4.40 -16.67 2.15
C TRP A 40 3.88 -18.09 1.90
N GLN A 41 3.04 -18.28 0.90
CA GLN A 41 2.53 -19.59 0.49
C GLN A 41 3.61 -20.43 -0.20
N ARG A 42 4.50 -19.79 -0.98
CA ARG A 42 5.55 -20.45 -1.75
C ARG A 42 6.69 -20.97 -0.89
N ILE A 43 7.21 -20.13 0.03
CA ILE A 43 8.43 -20.43 0.80
C ILE A 43 8.28 -20.28 2.32
N GLY A 44 7.07 -19.98 2.80
CA GLY A 44 6.79 -19.87 4.23
C GLY A 44 7.12 -18.52 4.87
N THR A 45 7.67 -17.57 4.10
CA THR A 45 8.00 -16.21 4.57
C THR A 45 7.94 -15.19 3.42
N PRO A 46 7.43 -13.96 3.64
CA PRO A 46 7.38 -12.92 2.61
C PRO A 46 8.64 -12.03 2.59
N VAL A 47 9.60 -12.27 3.50
CA VAL A 47 10.76 -11.39 3.74
C VAL A 47 11.56 -11.15 2.47
N HIS A 48 11.85 -12.20 1.70
CA HIS A 48 12.59 -12.07 0.43
C HIS A 48 11.91 -11.11 -0.56
N TYR A 49 10.58 -11.18 -0.66
CA TYR A 49 9.83 -10.27 -1.51
C TYR A 49 9.86 -8.84 -0.96
N LEU A 50 9.63 -8.65 0.33
CA LEU A 50 9.61 -7.31 0.94
C LEU A 50 10.99 -6.64 0.92
N ASP A 51 12.07 -7.39 1.11
CA ASP A 51 13.45 -6.91 1.01
C ASP A 51 13.80 -6.48 -0.43
N SER A 52 13.12 -7.04 -1.43
CA SER A 52 13.27 -6.60 -2.84
C SER A 52 12.63 -5.24 -3.11
N LEU A 53 11.72 -4.78 -2.25
CA LEU A 53 11.07 -3.47 -2.34
C LEU A 53 11.94 -2.37 -1.72
N VAL A 54 13.13 -2.15 -2.31
CA VAL A 54 14.17 -1.25 -1.78
C VAL A 54 13.73 0.22 -1.62
N GLU A 55 12.72 0.65 -2.37
CA GLU A 55 12.18 2.02 -2.33
C GLU A 55 11.13 2.21 -1.23
N ILE A 56 10.66 1.11 -0.61
CA ILE A 56 9.60 1.14 0.40
C ILE A 56 10.23 1.19 1.79
N PRO A 57 9.95 2.23 2.60
CA PRO A 57 10.52 2.33 3.95
C PRO A 57 10.12 1.16 4.85
N ASN A 58 11.00 0.78 5.78
CA ASN A 58 10.76 -0.32 6.75
C ASN A 58 9.39 -0.22 7.44
N LYS A 59 8.95 1.00 7.80
CA LYS A 59 7.62 1.20 8.40
C LYS A 59 6.49 0.67 7.49
N LYS A 60 6.54 0.95 6.19
CA LYS A 60 5.55 0.45 5.23
C LYS A 60 5.73 -1.05 4.98
N GLN A 61 6.97 -1.55 4.92
CA GLN A 61 7.23 -2.99 4.85
C GLN A 61 6.65 -3.74 6.06
N ALA A 62 6.77 -3.16 7.27
CA ALA A 62 6.15 -3.68 8.49
C ALA A 62 4.63 -3.75 8.38
N ASP A 63 3.99 -2.68 7.88
CA ASP A 63 2.53 -2.64 7.67
C ASP A 63 2.07 -3.70 6.65
N ILE A 64 2.80 -3.86 5.53
CA ILE A 64 2.51 -4.88 4.52
C ILE A 64 2.68 -6.28 5.10
N TYR A 65 3.77 -6.54 5.83
CA TYR A 65 4.03 -7.82 6.48
C TYR A 65 2.90 -8.18 7.46
N ARG A 66 2.50 -7.23 8.30
CA ARG A 66 1.40 -7.40 9.25
C ARG A 66 0.07 -7.68 8.54
N ALA A 67 -0.27 -6.88 7.53
CA ALA A 67 -1.51 -7.04 6.76
C ALA A 67 -1.56 -8.39 6.04
N ALA A 68 -0.45 -8.82 5.42
CA ALA A 68 -0.33 -10.13 4.80
C ALA A 68 -0.49 -11.27 5.85
N SER A 69 0.06 -11.10 7.05
CA SER A 69 -0.10 -12.08 8.14
C SER A 69 -1.56 -12.19 8.60
N LEU A 70 -2.23 -11.06 8.77
CA LEU A 70 -3.65 -11.02 9.15
C LEU A 70 -4.55 -11.65 8.06
N ARG A 71 -4.27 -11.42 6.78
CA ARG A 71 -5.05 -12.02 5.68
C ARG A 71 -4.79 -13.52 5.50
N TYR A 72 -3.52 -13.93 5.52
CA TYR A 72 -3.14 -15.32 5.22
C TYR A 72 -3.18 -16.23 6.46
N LYS A 73 -2.64 -15.77 7.59
CA LYS A 73 -2.55 -16.53 8.84
C LYS A 73 -3.67 -16.21 9.84
N GLN A 74 -4.50 -15.19 9.57
CA GLN A 74 -5.64 -14.78 10.42
C GLN A 74 -5.23 -14.39 11.84
N ARG A 75 -3.99 -13.93 12.03
CA ARG A 75 -3.45 -13.52 13.33
C ARG A 75 -2.35 -12.49 13.18
N GLU A 76 -2.12 -11.72 14.22
CA GLU A 76 -0.95 -10.84 14.32
C GLU A 76 0.34 -11.67 14.29
N PRO A 77 1.39 -11.20 13.59
CA PRO A 77 2.66 -11.90 13.58
C PRO A 77 3.32 -11.80 14.96
N LYS A 78 3.91 -12.91 15.43
CA LYS A 78 4.66 -12.93 16.70
C LYS A 78 5.91 -12.05 16.65
N SER A 79 6.52 -11.92 15.48
CA SER A 79 7.61 -10.99 15.19
C SER A 79 7.44 -10.41 13.79
N ASN A 80 7.82 -9.13 13.65
CA ASN A 80 7.87 -8.43 12.38
C ASN A 80 9.32 -7.97 12.16
N PRO A 81 10.03 -8.47 11.15
CA PRO A 81 11.44 -8.13 10.91
C PRO A 81 11.72 -6.64 10.64
N TYR A 82 10.67 -5.86 10.39
CA TYR A 82 10.75 -4.46 9.98
C TYR A 82 10.33 -3.46 11.09
N LEU A 83 10.00 -3.95 12.29
CA LEU A 83 9.64 -3.15 13.48
C LEU A 83 10.82 -2.98 14.44
#